data_AF-A0A7V8XSX2-F1
#
_entry.id   AF-A0A7V8XSX2-F1
#
_cell.length_a   1.000
_cell.length_b   1.000
_cell.length_c   1.000
_cell.angle_alpha   90.00
_cell.angle_beta   90.00
_cell.angle_gamma   90.00
#
_symmetry.space_group_name_H-M   'P 1'
#
loop_
_entity.id
_entity.type
_entity.pdbx_description
1 polymer ?
#
loop_
_entity_poly.entity_id
_entity_poly.type
_entity_poly.pdbx_seq_one_letter_code
_entity_poly.pdbx_strand_id
1 'polypeptide(L)'
;TRGSVRLGDDRLARDNVFHFVVSPSQRVKVIIVERQAASRAASLYLAQALALSESPSFDVVQRPMGGVSPEDIATAAVVMLNDVPVSKTMAEQLSRFVEGGGGLFAAFGERATWPAEQAAVVPALPMGTIDRTRGTPGRIGSVEYGSPVFESFRGPRSGDFSSARFYHYREVAAADGSRILARFDDGAPALLERSFGNGRALLWTSTLDVAWNDMALKPVFLPFIHRLGATLASYKQRPPFMTVGDVTSTAPAAGPGGTRARTPSALPVVLTPAGKRLAPEGTSAAVELTEQGFYEIRAGDPDAEPLTLAANVDLAESDLTAIDPQDVVAGATGLAGGAAAAGSNATVTNEERERSQRVWWYLLFGGLVLLTAETLLANGIRTRYL
;
A
#
# COMPACT_ATOMS: atom_id res chain seq x y z
N THR A 1 -14.04 3.54 21.20
CA THR A 1 -15.49 3.72 21.43
C THR A 1 -16.29 2.64 20.74
N ARG A 2 -17.31 2.08 21.40
CA ARG A 2 -18.24 1.08 20.83
C ARG A 2 -19.48 1.77 20.26
N GLY A 3 -19.98 1.30 19.13
CA GLY A 3 -21.24 1.75 18.53
C GLY A 3 -22.05 0.59 18.01
N SER A 4 -23.37 0.72 18.02
CA SER A 4 -24.27 -0.27 17.43
C SER A 4 -25.40 0.44 16.68
N VAL A 5 -25.68 0.00 15.45
CA VAL A 5 -26.88 0.38 14.68
C VAL A 5 -27.92 -0.73 14.85
N ARG A 6 -29.19 -0.36 15.01
CA ARG A 6 -30.29 -1.32 15.18
C ARG A 6 -31.43 -1.05 14.19
N LEU A 7 -31.99 -2.11 13.63
CA LEU A 7 -33.20 -2.10 12.83
C LEU A 7 -34.39 -2.57 13.67
N GLY A 8 -35.61 -2.46 13.12
CA GLY A 8 -36.82 -2.99 13.74
C GLY A 8 -36.85 -4.52 13.69
N ASP A 9 -37.67 -5.13 14.55
CA ASP A 9 -37.74 -6.59 14.65
C ASP A 9 -38.33 -7.23 13.40
N ASP A 10 -37.70 -8.31 12.95
CA ASP A 10 -38.15 -9.14 11.82
C ASP A 10 -37.89 -10.64 12.07
N ARG A 11 -37.98 -11.47 11.03
CA ARG A 11 -37.76 -12.92 11.14
C ARG A 11 -36.28 -13.31 11.30
N LEU A 12 -35.34 -12.42 11.01
CA LEU A 12 -33.90 -12.66 10.98
C LEU A 12 -33.18 -11.82 12.06
N ALA A 13 -33.62 -11.93 13.31
CA ALA A 13 -33.15 -11.12 14.44
C ALA A 13 -31.62 -10.91 14.61
N ARG A 14 -30.76 -11.78 14.04
CA ARG A 14 -29.30 -11.65 14.10
C ARG A 14 -28.73 -10.52 13.22
N ASP A 15 -29.39 -10.14 12.14
CA ASP A 15 -28.91 -9.07 11.26
C ASP A 15 -29.45 -7.68 11.63
N ASN A 16 -30.45 -7.63 12.53
CA ASN A 16 -31.03 -6.39 13.03
C ASN A 16 -30.08 -5.55 13.89
N VAL A 17 -28.89 -6.05 14.22
CA VAL A 17 -27.89 -5.32 15.00
C VAL A 17 -26.52 -5.36 14.31
N PHE A 18 -25.97 -4.19 14.04
CA PHE A 18 -24.63 -4.04 13.49
C PHE A 18 -23.71 -3.32 14.48
N HIS A 19 -22.64 -3.99 14.89
CA HIS A 19 -21.64 -3.49 15.84
C HIS A 19 -20.42 -2.91 15.13
N PHE A 20 -19.90 -1.79 15.62
CA PHE A 20 -18.65 -1.20 15.13
C PHE A 20 -17.85 -0.56 16.26
N VAL A 21 -16.55 -0.41 16.04
CA VAL A 21 -15.63 0.27 16.94
C VAL A 21 -15.06 1.49 16.24
N VAL A 22 -15.10 2.63 16.93
CA VAL A 22 -14.32 3.83 16.58
C VAL A 22 -13.10 3.82 17.49
N SER A 23 -11.96 3.38 16.95
CA SER A 23 -10.69 3.39 17.66
C SER A 23 -9.93 4.67 17.33
N PRO A 24 -9.33 5.38 18.31
CA PRO A 24 -8.43 6.47 17.99
C PRO A 24 -7.29 5.96 17.11
N SER A 25 -6.90 6.75 16.12
CA SER A 25 -5.74 6.45 15.27
C SER A 25 -4.51 6.23 16.15
N GLN A 26 -3.86 5.07 16.05
CA GLN A 26 -2.60 4.83 16.76
C GLN A 26 -1.59 5.92 16.38
N ARG A 27 -0.99 6.55 17.39
CA ARG A 27 0.06 7.54 17.18
C ARG A 27 1.36 6.81 16.85
N VAL A 28 1.95 7.15 15.70
CA VAL A 28 3.21 6.61 15.21
C VAL A 28 4.31 7.58 15.61
N LYS A 29 5.24 7.17 16.48
CA LYS A 29 6.36 8.03 16.85
C LYS A 29 7.40 8.07 15.74
N VAL A 30 7.66 9.27 15.20
CA VAL A 30 8.63 9.51 14.13
C VAL A 30 9.72 10.43 14.64
N ILE A 31 10.97 9.98 14.57
CA ILE A 31 12.13 10.83 14.86
C ILE A 31 12.69 11.34 13.53
N ILE A 32 12.65 12.65 13.31
CA ILE A 32 13.35 13.29 12.20
C ILE A 32 14.71 13.76 12.69
N VAL A 33 15.76 13.22 12.10
CA VAL A 33 17.14 13.63 12.36
C VAL A 33 17.56 14.66 11.33
N GLU A 34 17.96 15.82 11.80
CA GLU A 34 18.38 16.95 10.98
C GLU A 34 19.70 17.57 11.47
N ARG A 35 20.23 18.55 10.75
CA ARG A 35 21.45 19.24 11.19
C ARG A 35 21.16 20.25 12.30
N GLN A 36 22.12 20.41 13.21
CA GLN A 36 22.07 21.39 14.30
C GLN A 36 21.98 22.86 13.82
N ALA A 37 22.47 23.15 12.60
CA ALA A 37 22.38 24.45 11.93
C ALA A 37 21.59 24.37 10.62
N ALA A 38 20.68 23.39 10.48
CA ALA A 38 19.66 23.53 9.46
C ALA A 38 18.82 24.76 9.84
N SER A 39 18.71 25.71 8.93
CA SER A 39 17.58 26.65 8.96
C SER A 39 16.33 25.84 9.32
N ARG A 40 15.46 26.36 10.20
CA ARG A 40 14.15 25.76 10.56
C ARG A 40 13.30 25.31 9.35
N ALA A 41 13.74 25.59 8.12
CA ALA A 41 13.16 25.17 6.84
C ALA A 41 13.52 23.75 6.35
N ALA A 42 14.67 23.14 6.72
CA ALA A 42 15.15 21.93 6.00
C ALA A 42 14.22 20.72 6.16
N SER A 43 13.69 20.50 7.37
CA SER A 43 12.69 19.46 7.63
C SER A 43 11.26 20.02 7.73
N LEU A 44 11.04 21.29 7.40
CA LEU A 44 9.76 21.97 7.60
C LEU A 44 8.64 21.28 6.81
N TYR A 45 8.85 21.09 5.50
CA TYR A 45 7.87 20.44 4.63
C TYR A 45 7.59 19.00 5.08
N LEU A 46 8.65 18.24 5.38
CA LEU A 46 8.54 16.86 5.85
C LEU A 46 7.74 16.76 7.15
N ALA A 47 8.09 17.57 8.16
CA ALA A 47 7.44 17.53 9.46
C ALA A 47 6.00 18.04 9.41
N GLN A 48 5.73 19.10 8.64
CA GLN A 48 4.37 19.59 8.43
C GLN A 48 3.51 18.55 7.71
N ALA A 49 4.05 17.90 6.67
CA ALA A 49 3.32 16.86 5.96
C ALA A 49 2.93 15.71 6.90
N LEU A 50 3.86 15.21 7.72
CA LEU A 50 3.57 14.17 8.71
C LEU A 50 2.56 14.64 9.77
N ALA A 51 2.69 15.87 10.28
CA ALA A 51 1.79 16.41 11.31
C ALA A 51 0.32 16.53 10.84
N LEU A 52 0.10 16.66 9.53
CA LEU A 52 -1.23 16.73 8.90
C LEU A 52 -1.86 15.36 8.63
N SER A 53 -1.19 14.25 8.94
CA SER A 53 -1.74 12.91 8.77
C SER A 53 -2.66 12.54 9.93
N GLU A 54 -3.84 12.02 9.62
CA GLU A 54 -4.79 11.53 10.62
C GLU A 54 -4.85 10.00 10.70
N SER A 55 -4.39 9.29 9.67
CA SER A 55 -4.47 7.83 9.59
C SER A 55 -3.26 7.25 8.85
N PRO A 56 -2.17 6.92 9.56
CA PRO A 56 -1.99 7.08 11.01
C PRO A 56 -1.73 8.54 11.40
N SER A 57 -1.97 8.86 12.68
CA SER A 57 -1.49 10.12 13.27
C SER A 57 -0.01 9.98 13.63
N PHE A 58 0.85 10.92 13.22
CA PHE A 58 2.28 10.88 13.55
C PHE A 58 2.61 11.80 14.74
N ASP A 59 3.30 11.25 15.73
CA ASP A 59 3.96 12.03 16.79
C ASP A 59 5.40 12.33 16.34
N VAL A 60 5.59 13.52 15.78
CA VAL A 60 6.84 13.91 15.10
C VAL A 60 7.75 14.64 16.08
N VAL A 61 8.93 14.07 16.33
CA VAL A 61 9.99 14.69 17.14
C VAL A 61 11.19 14.99 16.25
N GLN A 62 11.54 16.26 16.13
CA GLN A 62 12.76 16.69 15.44
C GLN A 62 13.95 16.67 16.42
N ARG A 63 15.06 16.07 15.99
CA ARG A 63 16.30 16.02 16.75
C ARG A 63 17.48 16.45 15.86
N PRO A 64 18.35 17.34 16.33
CA PRO A 64 19.63 17.56 15.65
C PRO A 64 20.48 16.30 15.76
N MET A 65 21.33 16.01 14.76
CA MET A 65 22.19 14.82 14.71
C MET A 65 22.98 14.55 16.00
N GLY A 66 23.48 15.60 16.66
CA GLY A 66 24.26 15.49 17.90
C GLY A 66 23.41 15.30 19.16
N GLY A 67 22.09 15.42 19.03
CA GLY A 67 21.13 15.27 20.12
C GLY A 67 20.22 14.04 20.00
N VAL A 68 20.47 13.15 19.02
CA VAL A 68 19.75 11.87 18.92
C VAL A 68 20.33 10.90 19.94
N SER A 69 19.52 10.51 20.91
CA SER A 69 19.89 9.51 21.90
C SER A 69 19.54 8.08 21.44
N PRO A 70 20.19 7.04 22.01
CA PRO A 70 19.76 5.65 21.78
C PRO A 70 18.31 5.40 22.19
N GLU A 71 17.81 6.11 23.20
CA GLU A 71 16.43 6.02 23.67
C GLU A 71 15.44 6.62 22.65
N ASP A 72 15.81 7.71 21.97
CA ASP A 72 14.99 8.26 20.89
C ASP A 72 14.80 7.22 19.78
N ILE A 73 15.88 6.56 19.34
CA ILE A 73 15.84 5.51 18.31
C ILE A 73 15.04 4.30 18.82
N ALA A 74 15.32 3.87 20.06
CA ALA A 74 14.69 2.70 20.65
C ALA A 74 13.17 2.86 20.74
N THR A 75 12.66 4.04 21.10
CA THR A 75 11.22 4.29 21.25
C THR A 75 10.52 4.73 19.96
N ALA A 76 11.26 4.95 18.86
CA ALA A 76 10.69 5.34 17.58
C ALA A 76 10.05 4.15 16.85
N ALA A 77 9.09 4.45 15.97
CA ALA A 77 8.68 3.55 14.92
C ALA A 77 9.48 3.71 13.65
N VAL A 78 9.72 4.98 13.33
CA VAL A 78 10.33 5.43 12.11
C VAL A 78 11.39 6.44 12.47
N VAL A 79 12.60 6.22 11.95
CA VAL A 79 13.67 7.22 11.99
C VAL A 79 13.87 7.74 10.58
N MET A 80 13.75 9.05 10.40
CA MET A 80 13.93 9.73 9.11
C MET A 80 15.18 10.60 9.16
N LEU A 81 16.16 10.27 8.34
CA LEU A 81 17.40 11.04 8.18
C LEU A 81 17.23 12.01 7.01
N ASN A 82 17.21 13.31 7.27
CA ASN A 82 17.00 14.33 6.24
C ASN A 82 18.32 15.04 5.89
N ASP A 83 19.03 14.54 4.88
CA ASP A 83 20.30 15.06 4.38
C ASP A 83 21.38 15.27 5.47
N VAL A 84 21.64 14.20 6.25
CA VAL A 84 22.61 14.22 7.35
C VAL A 84 23.74 13.21 7.15
N PRO A 85 25.00 13.56 7.46
CA PRO A 85 26.08 12.58 7.58
C PRO A 85 25.83 11.63 8.76
N VAL A 86 25.97 10.33 8.52
CA VAL A 86 25.75 9.29 9.54
C VAL A 86 27.10 8.79 10.05
N SER A 87 27.30 8.81 11.37
CA SER A 87 28.49 8.23 11.99
C SER A 87 28.40 6.70 12.03
N LYS A 88 29.55 6.02 12.17
CA LYS A 88 29.60 4.57 12.38
C LYS A 88 28.73 4.11 13.55
N THR A 89 28.80 4.81 14.68
CA THR A 89 28.01 4.49 15.87
C THR A 89 26.51 4.63 15.64
N MET A 90 26.08 5.67 14.93
CA MET A 90 24.67 5.86 14.58
C MET A 90 24.20 4.81 13.58
N ALA A 91 25.01 4.47 12.58
CA ALA A 91 24.68 3.44 11.59
C ALA A 91 24.51 2.05 12.25
N GLU A 92 25.32 1.70 13.25
CA GLU A 92 25.18 0.46 14.03
C GLU A 92 23.87 0.43 14.83
N GLN A 93 23.49 1.57 15.45
CA GLN A 93 22.23 1.70 16.18
C GLN A 93 21.02 1.58 15.24
N LEU A 94 21.06 2.25 14.09
CA LEU A 94 20.02 2.18 13.07
C LEU A 94 19.91 0.77 12.47
N SER A 95 21.03 0.07 12.30
CA SER A 95 21.02 -1.32 11.80
C SER A 95 20.24 -2.24 12.75
N ARG A 96 20.51 -2.16 14.06
CA ARG A 96 19.77 -2.94 15.09
C ARG A 96 18.30 -2.54 15.16
N PHE A 97 18.01 -1.24 15.02
CA PHE A 97 16.66 -0.71 15.01
C PHE A 97 15.83 -1.26 13.84
N VAL A 98 16.38 -1.23 12.63
CA VAL A 98 15.71 -1.78 11.44
C VAL A 98 15.59 -3.30 11.54
N GLU A 99 16.65 -4.00 11.95
CA GLU A 99 16.60 -5.45 12.16
C GLU A 99 15.48 -5.87 13.13
N GLY A 100 15.26 -5.07 14.17
CA GLY A 100 14.19 -5.24 15.16
C GLY A 100 12.78 -4.89 14.70
N GLY A 101 12.58 -4.45 13.45
CA GLY A 101 11.26 -4.08 12.91
C GLY A 101 11.03 -2.58 12.68
N GLY A 102 12.03 -1.75 12.99
CA GLY A 102 11.96 -0.30 12.77
C GLY A 102 11.95 0.08 11.28
N GLY A 103 11.32 1.21 10.97
CA GLY A 103 11.35 1.81 9.64
C GLY A 103 12.45 2.87 9.53
N LEU A 104 13.37 2.74 8.58
CA LEU A 104 14.38 3.76 8.29
C LEU A 104 14.04 4.48 6.99
N PHE A 105 14.04 5.80 7.00
CA PHE A 105 14.08 6.62 5.80
C PHE A 105 15.38 7.41 5.75
N ALA A 106 16.04 7.45 4.59
CA ALA A 106 17.19 8.31 4.37
C ALA A 106 17.04 9.11 3.08
N ALA A 107 16.96 10.43 3.20
CA ALA A 107 17.07 11.35 2.07
C ALA A 107 18.55 11.73 1.87
N PHE A 108 19.07 11.44 0.68
CA PHE A 108 20.45 11.72 0.31
C PHE A 108 20.51 12.98 -0.56
N GLY A 109 20.80 14.10 0.09
CA GLY A 109 21.11 15.38 -0.54
C GLY A 109 22.62 15.64 -0.57
N GLU A 110 23.01 16.89 -0.45
CA GLU A 110 24.41 17.36 -0.57
C GLU A 110 25.32 16.82 0.53
N ARG A 111 24.78 16.58 1.72
CA ARG A 111 25.56 16.32 2.94
C ARG A 111 25.44 14.90 3.46
N ALA A 112 24.44 14.15 2.99
CA ALA A 112 24.24 12.78 3.38
C ALA A 112 25.46 11.90 3.04
N THR A 113 25.95 11.20 4.06
CA THR A 113 26.99 10.19 3.94
C THR A 113 26.63 9.00 4.81
N TRP A 114 27.07 7.81 4.40
CA TRP A 114 26.84 6.57 5.14
C TRP A 114 28.12 5.74 5.16
N PRO A 115 28.53 5.19 6.32
CA PRO A 115 29.76 4.41 6.42
C PRO A 115 29.62 3.07 5.67
N ALA A 116 30.58 2.77 4.80
CA ALA A 116 30.51 1.60 3.91
C ALA A 116 30.45 0.27 4.68
N GLU A 117 31.06 0.22 5.86
CA GLU A 117 31.07 -0.96 6.74
C GLU A 117 29.69 -1.29 7.31
N GLN A 118 28.74 -0.35 7.30
CA GLN A 118 27.35 -0.54 7.74
C GLN A 118 26.36 -0.38 6.57
N ALA A 119 26.80 -0.58 5.32
CA ALA A 119 25.94 -0.42 4.14
C ALA A 119 24.83 -1.49 4.01
N ALA A 120 24.89 -2.55 4.81
CA ALA A 120 23.95 -3.67 4.75
C ALA A 120 22.48 -3.28 5.06
N VAL A 121 22.26 -2.24 5.87
CA VAL A 121 20.90 -1.80 6.22
C VAL A 121 20.28 -0.88 5.16
N VAL A 122 21.09 -0.12 4.41
CA VAL A 122 20.58 0.83 3.41
C VAL A 122 20.48 0.19 2.01
N PRO A 123 19.57 0.66 1.15
CA PRO A 123 19.42 0.16 -0.22
C PRO A 123 20.60 0.51 -1.15
N ALA A 124 21.32 1.60 -0.86
CA ALA A 124 22.45 2.06 -1.66
C ALA A 124 23.32 3.04 -0.85
N LEU A 125 24.54 3.28 -1.32
CA LEU A 125 25.42 4.35 -0.83
C LEU A 125 25.41 5.53 -1.81
N PRO A 126 25.55 6.78 -1.35
CA PRO A 126 25.69 7.92 -2.24
C PRO A 126 27.07 7.88 -2.90
N MET A 127 27.11 8.06 -4.22
CA MET A 127 28.35 8.19 -4.99
C MET A 127 28.52 9.66 -5.41
N GLY A 128 28.28 9.96 -6.68
CA GLY A 128 28.30 11.31 -7.23
C GLY A 128 27.02 12.10 -7.01
N THR A 129 27.02 13.33 -7.49
CA THR A 129 25.84 14.18 -7.63
C THR A 129 25.65 14.49 -9.10
N ILE A 130 24.44 14.28 -9.60
CA ILE A 130 24.03 14.64 -10.95
C ILE A 130 23.45 16.06 -10.89
N ASP A 131 23.97 16.96 -11.72
CA ASP A 131 23.54 18.37 -11.85
C ASP A 131 22.79 18.58 -13.17
N ARG A 132 21.52 18.99 -13.07
CA ARG A 132 20.60 19.28 -14.18
C ARG A 132 20.26 20.77 -14.29
N THR A 133 20.96 21.66 -13.59
CA THR A 133 20.66 23.11 -13.55
C THR A 133 20.86 23.83 -14.89
N ARG A 134 21.79 23.36 -15.72
CA ARG A 134 22.14 23.98 -17.01
C ARG A 134 21.35 23.44 -18.21
N GLY A 135 20.40 22.52 -18.00
CA GLY A 135 19.64 21.87 -19.06
C GLY A 135 18.17 21.65 -18.69
N THR A 136 17.55 20.62 -19.28
CA THR A 136 16.21 20.18 -18.88
C THR A 136 16.26 19.62 -17.46
N PRO A 137 15.47 20.17 -16.51
CA PRO A 137 15.38 19.60 -15.16
C PRO A 137 14.88 18.17 -15.23
N GLY A 138 15.45 17.30 -14.39
CA GLY A 138 15.00 15.92 -14.26
C GLY A 138 13.57 15.84 -13.75
N ARG A 139 12.91 14.72 -14.03
CA ARG A 139 11.56 14.39 -13.56
C ARG A 139 11.53 12.95 -13.08
N ILE A 140 10.51 12.57 -12.32
CA ILE A 140 10.25 11.16 -12.05
C ILE A 140 9.65 10.55 -13.33
N GLY A 141 10.39 9.64 -13.96
CA GLY A 141 10.04 9.00 -15.23
C GLY A 141 9.25 7.71 -15.08
N SER A 142 9.46 6.97 -13.99
CA SER A 142 8.74 5.71 -13.72
C SER A 142 8.52 5.51 -12.22
N VAL A 143 7.38 4.92 -11.87
CA VAL A 143 6.96 4.60 -10.51
C VAL A 143 6.40 3.17 -10.45
N GLU A 144 6.80 2.41 -9.44
CA GLU A 144 6.31 1.06 -9.17
C GLU A 144 5.01 1.13 -8.37
N TYR A 145 3.87 1.24 -9.06
CA TYR A 145 2.55 1.35 -8.43
C TYR A 145 2.12 0.08 -7.68
N GLY A 146 2.82 -1.05 -7.83
CA GLY A 146 2.66 -2.25 -7.00
C GLY A 146 3.18 -2.08 -5.57
N SER A 147 3.99 -1.06 -5.30
CA SER A 147 4.56 -0.80 -3.97
C SER A 147 3.55 -0.12 -3.03
N PRO A 148 3.52 -0.46 -1.73
CA PRO A 148 2.68 0.22 -0.73
C PRO A 148 2.87 1.74 -0.66
N VAL A 149 4.06 2.24 -1.01
CA VAL A 149 4.34 3.69 -1.05
C VAL A 149 3.57 4.39 -2.17
N PHE A 150 3.34 3.70 -3.29
CA PHE A 150 2.75 4.26 -4.50
C PHE A 150 1.37 3.71 -4.86
N GLU A 151 0.87 2.73 -4.12
CA GLU A 151 -0.39 2.03 -4.44
C GLU A 151 -1.58 2.98 -4.59
N SER A 152 -1.70 3.99 -3.72
CA SER A 152 -2.79 4.98 -3.80
C SER A 152 -2.71 5.91 -5.01
N PHE A 153 -1.58 5.91 -5.73
CA PHE A 153 -1.33 6.75 -6.90
C PHE A 153 -1.58 6.00 -8.23
N ARG A 154 -2.08 4.76 -8.19
CA ARG A 154 -2.38 3.96 -9.39
C ARG A 154 -3.62 4.45 -10.14
N GLY A 155 -4.57 5.05 -9.43
CA GLY A 155 -5.86 5.46 -9.99
C GLY A 155 -5.77 6.69 -10.91
N PRO A 156 -6.74 6.92 -11.81
CA PRO A 156 -6.81 8.15 -12.59
C PRO A 156 -6.82 9.39 -11.68
N ARG A 157 -6.03 10.43 -12.03
CA ARG A 157 -5.96 11.71 -11.29
C ARG A 157 -5.54 11.59 -9.82
N SER A 158 -4.86 10.50 -9.44
CA SER A 158 -4.41 10.28 -8.07
C SER A 158 -3.06 10.90 -7.72
N GLY A 159 -2.40 11.56 -8.70
CA GLY A 159 -1.17 12.32 -8.50
C GLY A 159 -0.21 12.18 -9.68
N ASP A 160 0.51 13.25 -10.00
CA ASP A 160 1.53 13.26 -11.07
C ASP A 160 2.91 13.64 -10.52
N PHE A 161 3.75 12.62 -10.33
CA PHE A 161 5.14 12.79 -9.89
C PHE A 161 6.04 13.40 -10.96
N SER A 162 5.67 13.32 -12.24
CA SER A 162 6.46 13.88 -13.35
C SER A 162 6.39 15.42 -13.40
N SER A 163 5.43 16.02 -12.69
CA SER A 163 5.28 17.47 -12.57
C SER A 163 6.37 18.15 -11.72
N ALA A 164 7.06 17.37 -10.87
CA ALA A 164 8.18 17.81 -10.06
C ALA A 164 9.46 17.92 -10.90
N ARG A 165 10.19 19.02 -10.72
CA ARG A 165 11.46 19.34 -11.37
C ARG A 165 12.59 19.11 -10.39
N PHE A 166 13.55 18.29 -10.79
CA PHE A 166 14.74 17.94 -10.03
C PHE A 166 15.95 18.55 -10.70
N TYR A 167 16.66 19.41 -9.95
CA TYR A 167 17.88 20.07 -10.41
C TYR A 167 19.13 19.32 -9.95
N HIS A 168 19.04 18.61 -8.82
CA HIS A 168 20.09 17.75 -8.30
C HIS A 168 19.53 16.45 -7.71
N TYR A 169 20.28 15.38 -7.88
CA TYR A 169 20.06 14.08 -7.22
C TYR A 169 21.38 13.31 -7.14
N ARG A 170 21.42 12.33 -6.24
CA ARG A 170 22.57 11.46 -6.05
C ARG A 170 22.60 10.34 -7.08
N GLU A 171 23.79 10.10 -7.59
CA GLU A 171 24.11 8.86 -8.26
C GLU A 171 24.28 7.77 -7.20
N VAL A 172 23.60 6.64 -7.39
CA VAL A 172 23.64 5.50 -6.47
C VAL A 172 23.69 4.19 -7.24
N ALA A 173 24.40 3.22 -6.68
CA ALA A 173 24.34 1.83 -7.12
C ALA A 173 23.48 1.05 -6.12
N ALA A 174 22.38 0.46 -6.61
CA ALA A 174 21.52 -0.36 -5.78
C ALA A 174 22.28 -1.59 -5.26
N ALA A 175 22.25 -1.82 -3.95
CA ALA A 175 22.82 -3.01 -3.33
C ALA A 175 21.96 -4.23 -3.66
N ASP A 176 22.56 -5.42 -3.63
CA ASP A 176 21.85 -6.68 -3.84
C ASP A 176 20.67 -6.83 -2.87
N GLY A 177 19.53 -7.30 -3.41
CA GLY A 177 18.29 -7.42 -2.66
C GLY A 177 17.50 -6.12 -2.49
N SER A 178 17.95 -5.01 -3.07
CA SER A 178 17.21 -3.75 -3.07
C SER A 178 16.24 -3.67 -4.25
N ARG A 179 15.05 -3.11 -4.02
CA ARG A 179 14.03 -2.85 -5.04
C ARG A 179 13.99 -1.36 -5.35
N ILE A 180 14.07 -0.99 -6.63
CA ILE A 180 13.93 0.41 -7.05
C ILE A 180 12.44 0.69 -7.29
N LEU A 181 11.86 1.57 -6.48
CA LEU A 181 10.44 1.91 -6.50
C LEU A 181 10.11 3.10 -7.41
N ALA A 182 11.07 3.98 -7.67
CA ALA A 182 10.92 5.09 -8.61
C ALA A 182 12.25 5.40 -9.30
N ARG A 183 12.18 5.92 -10.53
CA ARG A 183 13.35 6.38 -11.30
C ARG A 183 13.13 7.77 -11.84
N PHE A 184 14.22 8.49 -12.01
CA PHE A 184 14.27 9.69 -12.81
C PHE A 184 14.09 9.38 -14.30
N ASP A 185 13.90 10.42 -15.09
CA ASP A 185 13.69 10.37 -16.54
C ASP A 185 14.90 9.86 -17.33
N ASP A 186 16.10 9.91 -16.74
CA ASP A 186 17.33 9.32 -17.27
C ASP A 186 17.55 7.86 -16.84
N GLY A 187 16.61 7.28 -16.08
CA GLY A 187 16.67 5.92 -15.55
C GLY A 187 17.40 5.79 -14.21
N ALA A 188 18.00 6.86 -13.67
CA ALA A 188 18.68 6.82 -12.38
C ALA A 188 17.67 6.52 -11.25
N PRO A 189 18.03 5.73 -10.22
CA PRO A 189 17.13 5.43 -9.10
C PRO A 189 16.76 6.68 -8.28
N ALA A 190 15.46 6.90 -8.07
CA ALA A 190 14.93 8.01 -7.27
C ALA A 190 14.54 7.56 -5.85
N LEU A 191 13.80 6.46 -5.75
CA LEU A 191 13.41 5.83 -4.49
C LEU A 191 13.77 4.35 -4.51
N LEU A 192 14.44 3.88 -3.48
CA LEU A 192 14.84 2.48 -3.30
C LEU A 192 14.33 1.94 -1.97
N GLU A 193 14.08 0.64 -1.94
CA GLU A 193 13.62 -0.10 -0.77
C GLU A 193 14.51 -1.31 -0.51
N ARG A 194 14.76 -1.60 0.76
CA ARG A 194 15.43 -2.81 1.20
C ARG A 194 14.81 -3.32 2.50
N SER A 195 14.49 -4.60 2.55
CA SER A 195 14.14 -5.27 3.79
C SER A 195 15.41 -5.68 4.54
N PHE A 196 15.43 -5.51 5.86
CA PHE A 196 16.56 -5.89 6.71
C PHE A 196 16.03 -6.39 8.06
N GLY A 197 16.26 -7.68 8.37
CA GLY A 197 15.60 -8.34 9.50
C GLY A 197 14.08 -8.26 9.39
N ASN A 198 13.42 -7.80 10.46
CA ASN A 198 11.97 -7.62 10.51
C ASN A 198 11.50 -6.24 10.02
N GLY A 199 12.43 -5.32 9.71
CA GLY A 199 12.12 -3.96 9.30
C GLY A 199 12.49 -3.68 7.86
N ARG A 200 12.51 -2.39 7.51
CA ARG A 200 12.79 -1.92 6.15
C ARG A 200 13.43 -0.55 6.14
N ALA A 201 14.26 -0.32 5.14
CA ALA A 201 14.87 0.96 4.83
C ALA A 201 14.41 1.45 3.45
N LEU A 202 14.00 2.72 3.39
CA LEU A 202 13.74 3.47 2.17
C LEU A 202 14.81 4.54 1.98
N LEU A 203 15.27 4.71 0.75
CA LEU A 203 16.29 5.70 0.38
C LEU A 203 15.81 6.56 -0.78
N TRP A 204 15.79 7.87 -0.55
CA TRP A 204 15.45 8.89 -1.54
C TRP A 204 16.72 9.60 -1.98
N THR A 205 16.96 9.70 -3.29
CA THR A 205 18.23 10.22 -3.82
C THR A 205 18.23 11.73 -4.09
N SER A 206 17.31 12.48 -3.50
CA SER A 206 17.31 13.95 -3.54
C SER A 206 16.92 14.51 -2.16
N THR A 207 16.70 15.83 -2.05
CA THR A 207 16.18 16.43 -0.82
C THR A 207 14.64 16.36 -0.78
N LEU A 208 14.06 16.49 0.42
CA LEU A 208 12.60 16.63 0.64
C LEU A 208 12.18 18.08 0.94
N ASP A 209 13.06 19.02 0.59
CA ASP A 209 12.84 20.45 0.65
C ASP A 209 12.98 21.05 -0.76
N VAL A 210 13.01 22.38 -0.83
CA VAL A 210 13.11 23.09 -2.11
C VAL A 210 14.56 23.34 -2.56
N ALA A 211 15.56 22.73 -1.91
CA ALA A 211 16.96 22.98 -2.22
C ALA A 211 17.40 22.34 -3.54
N TRP A 212 16.99 21.09 -3.78
CA TRP A 212 17.40 20.31 -4.96
C TRP A 212 16.27 20.10 -5.99
N ASN A 213 15.03 20.34 -5.61
CA ASN A 213 13.85 20.10 -6.45
C ASN A 213 12.68 20.98 -6.00
N ASP A 214 11.55 20.93 -6.71
CA ASP A 214 10.32 21.61 -6.33
C ASP A 214 9.19 20.65 -5.92
N MET A 215 9.51 19.38 -5.60
CA MET A 215 8.52 18.34 -5.27
C MET A 215 7.69 18.71 -4.05
N ALA A 216 8.31 19.32 -3.03
CA ALA A 216 7.62 19.79 -1.81
C ALA A 216 6.49 20.81 -2.08
N LEU A 217 6.49 21.43 -3.27
CA LEU A 217 5.48 22.38 -3.71
C LEU A 217 4.39 21.74 -4.59
N LYS A 218 4.48 20.43 -4.87
CA LYS A 218 3.52 19.71 -5.72
C LYS A 218 2.44 19.03 -4.87
N PRO A 219 1.21 18.88 -5.41
CA PRO A 219 0.12 18.20 -4.70
C PRO A 219 0.43 16.76 -4.27
N VAL A 220 1.35 16.08 -4.98
CA VAL A 220 1.76 14.70 -4.67
C VAL A 220 2.57 14.57 -3.38
N PHE A 221 3.18 15.64 -2.88
CA PHE A 221 4.12 15.57 -1.76
C PHE A 221 3.46 15.10 -0.47
N LEU A 222 2.35 15.72 -0.08
CA LEU A 222 1.63 15.37 1.15
C LEU A 222 1.20 13.90 1.20
N PRO A 223 0.42 13.38 0.23
CA PRO A 223 0.04 11.97 0.24
C PRO A 223 1.24 11.03 0.11
N PHE A 224 2.33 11.45 -0.55
CA PHE A 224 3.55 10.65 -0.66
C PHE A 224 4.22 10.49 0.70
N ILE A 225 4.40 11.58 1.46
CA ILE A 225 4.97 11.53 2.81
C ILE A 225 4.09 10.73 3.77
N HIS A 226 2.76 10.82 3.67
CA HIS A 226 1.84 10.00 4.46
C HIS A 226 2.01 8.52 4.17
N ARG A 227 2.02 8.12 2.89
CA ARG A 227 2.23 6.72 2.49
C ARG A 227 3.60 6.21 2.86
N LEU A 228 4.63 7.05 2.75
CA LEU A 228 5.99 6.73 3.16
C LEU A 228 6.07 6.46 4.66
N GLY A 229 5.53 7.35 5.49
CA GLY A 229 5.48 7.19 6.94
C GLY A 229 4.68 5.95 7.36
N ALA A 230 3.51 5.73 6.75
CA ALA A 230 2.66 4.57 7.04
C ALA A 230 3.34 3.25 6.64
N THR A 231 4.01 3.22 5.48
CA THR A 231 4.74 2.05 4.98
C THR A 231 5.91 1.71 5.89
N LEU A 232 6.69 2.70 6.32
CA LEU A 232 7.84 2.49 7.21
C LEU A 232 7.41 2.07 8.62
N ALA A 233 6.30 2.60 9.11
CA ALA A 233 5.71 2.19 10.38
C ALA A 233 5.06 0.80 10.33
N SER A 234 5.04 0.15 9.15
CA SER A 234 4.26 -1.07 8.89
C SER A 234 2.79 -0.93 9.36
N TYR A 235 2.25 0.29 9.26
CA TYR A 235 0.95 0.62 9.79
C TYR A 235 -0.15 -0.09 8.99
N LYS A 236 -0.97 -0.87 9.70
CA LYS A 236 -2.20 -1.43 9.17
C LYS A 236 -3.36 -0.83 9.93
N GLN A 237 -4.21 -0.09 9.21
CA GLN A 237 -5.46 0.38 9.79
C GLN A 237 -6.30 -0.82 10.16
N ARG A 238 -6.74 -0.89 11.41
CA ARG A 238 -7.65 -1.93 11.86
C ARG A 238 -9.05 -1.62 11.35
N PRO A 239 -9.77 -2.60 10.79
CA PRO A 239 -11.12 -2.37 10.34
C PRO A 239 -12.03 -2.06 11.53
N PRO A 240 -13.07 -1.23 11.35
CA PRO A 240 -14.00 -0.88 12.43
C PRO A 240 -14.86 -2.07 12.90
N PHE A 241 -14.95 -3.11 12.08
CA PHE A 241 -15.62 -4.38 12.38
C PHE A 241 -14.97 -5.52 11.59
N MET A 242 -15.26 -6.75 11.98
CA MET A 242 -14.85 -8.00 11.33
C MET A 242 -16.09 -8.91 11.19
N THR A 243 -15.97 -9.96 10.39
CA THR A 243 -17.04 -10.94 10.19
C THR A 243 -16.88 -12.11 11.15
N VAL A 244 -17.98 -12.68 11.63
CA VAL A 244 -17.98 -13.94 12.39
C VAL A 244 -17.34 -15.03 11.51
N GLY A 245 -16.40 -15.79 12.07
CA GLY A 245 -15.53 -16.72 11.36
C GLY A 245 -14.16 -16.15 10.99
N ASP A 246 -13.97 -14.82 11.05
CA ASP A 246 -12.64 -14.23 10.86
C ASP A 246 -11.69 -14.64 11.99
N VAL A 247 -10.43 -14.86 11.63
CA VAL A 247 -9.34 -15.12 12.59
C VAL A 247 -8.53 -13.84 12.77
N THR A 248 -8.42 -13.37 14.01
CA THR A 248 -7.61 -12.20 14.36
C THR A 248 -6.43 -12.60 15.23
N SER A 249 -5.29 -11.94 15.05
CA SER A 249 -4.18 -12.05 15.99
C SER A 249 -4.51 -11.30 17.29
N THR A 250 -4.18 -11.92 18.42
CA THR A 250 -4.29 -11.31 19.75
C THR A 250 -2.99 -10.64 20.18
N ALA A 251 -1.94 -10.73 19.36
CA ALA A 251 -0.77 -9.92 19.55
C ALA A 251 -1.19 -8.44 19.42
N PRO A 252 -0.72 -7.55 20.31
CA PRO A 252 -0.82 -6.13 20.03
C PRO A 252 -0.20 -5.93 18.64
N ALA A 253 -0.94 -5.32 17.70
CA ALA A 253 -0.35 -4.89 16.43
C ALA A 253 0.87 -4.07 16.84
N ALA A 254 2.05 -4.53 16.43
CA ALA A 254 3.32 -4.00 16.92
C ALA A 254 3.21 -2.48 16.96
N GLY A 255 3.12 -1.95 18.17
CA GLY A 255 3.06 -0.51 18.37
C GLY A 255 4.30 0.06 17.69
N PRO A 256 4.15 1.04 16.81
CA PRO A 256 5.27 1.64 16.14
C PRO A 256 6.01 2.49 17.20
N GLY A 257 6.99 1.85 17.86
CA GLY A 257 7.77 2.36 18.98
C GLY A 257 8.56 1.23 19.64
N GLY A 258 9.82 1.06 19.25
CA GLY A 258 10.63 -0.10 19.59
C GLY A 258 10.88 -0.35 21.09
N THR A 259 11.50 -1.50 21.33
CA THR A 259 12.07 -1.98 22.60
C THR A 259 11.08 -2.26 23.73
N ARG A 260 10.19 -3.21 23.44
CA ARG A 260 10.44 -4.60 23.81
C ARG A 260 9.35 -5.38 23.07
N ALA A 261 9.73 -6.41 22.33
CA ALA A 261 9.01 -7.65 22.52
C ALA A 261 9.15 -7.92 24.02
N ARG A 262 8.26 -7.34 24.84
CA ARG A 262 8.00 -7.87 26.17
C ARG A 262 7.48 -9.21 25.74
N THR A 263 8.32 -10.24 25.83
CA THR A 263 7.84 -11.60 25.95
C THR A 263 6.65 -11.44 26.88
N PRO A 264 5.41 -11.61 26.39
CA PRO A 264 4.26 -11.23 27.18
C PRO A 264 4.42 -11.96 28.50
N SER A 265 4.66 -11.23 29.60
CA SER A 265 4.91 -11.87 30.89
C SER A 265 3.70 -12.69 31.32
N ALA A 266 2.55 -12.39 30.70
CA ALA A 266 1.34 -13.19 30.69
C ALA A 266 0.80 -13.30 29.25
N LEU A 267 0.21 -14.44 28.93
CA LEU A 267 -0.53 -14.66 27.68
C LEU A 267 -1.69 -13.65 27.58
N PRO A 268 -2.02 -13.16 26.38
CA PRO A 268 -3.18 -12.29 26.20
C PRO A 268 -4.47 -13.04 26.60
N VAL A 269 -5.43 -12.31 27.16
CA VAL A 269 -6.76 -12.84 27.50
C VAL A 269 -7.79 -12.17 26.61
N VAL A 270 -8.63 -12.97 25.96
CA VAL A 270 -9.74 -12.48 25.14
C VAL A 270 -11.05 -12.72 25.89
N LEU A 271 -11.87 -11.67 26.01
CA LEU A 271 -13.25 -11.76 26.48
C LEU A 271 -14.16 -11.79 25.26
N THR A 272 -14.96 -12.85 25.14
CA THR A 272 -16.01 -13.00 24.12
C THR A 272 -17.22 -12.10 24.43
N PRO A 273 -18.10 -11.85 23.45
CA PRO A 273 -19.38 -11.16 23.66
C PRO A 273 -20.23 -11.81 24.77
N ALA A 274 -20.23 -13.15 24.89
CA ALA A 274 -20.91 -13.88 25.95
C ALA A 274 -20.19 -13.83 27.32
N GLY A 275 -19.04 -13.15 27.44
CA GLY A 275 -18.28 -13.01 28.68
C GLY A 275 -17.37 -14.21 29.02
N LYS A 276 -17.28 -15.22 28.15
CA LYS A 276 -16.31 -16.31 28.27
C LYS A 276 -14.90 -15.79 28.05
N ARG A 277 -13.96 -16.22 28.90
CA ARG A 277 -12.53 -15.93 28.78
C ARG A 277 -11.87 -16.99 27.90
N LEU A 278 -11.15 -16.55 26.88
CA LEU A 278 -10.27 -17.38 26.05
C LEU A 278 -8.83 -16.98 26.36
N ALA A 279 -8.00 -17.97 26.66
CA ALA A 279 -6.56 -17.81 26.83
C ALA A 279 -5.90 -18.52 25.65
N PRO A 280 -5.72 -17.84 24.50
CA PRO A 280 -5.09 -18.45 23.35
C PRO A 280 -3.64 -18.85 23.68
N GLU A 281 -3.26 -20.05 23.25
CA GLU A 281 -1.96 -20.63 23.56
C GLU A 281 -0.89 -20.12 22.58
N GLY A 282 0.28 -19.74 23.12
CA GLY A 282 1.46 -19.36 22.33
C GLY A 282 1.66 -17.85 22.11
N THR A 283 2.85 -17.48 21.63
CA THR A 283 3.33 -16.09 21.46
C THR A 283 2.71 -15.35 20.28
N SER A 284 2.16 -16.08 19.30
CA SER A 284 1.39 -15.55 18.15
C SER A 284 -0.04 -16.07 18.22
N ALA A 285 -0.64 -15.93 19.41
CA ALA A 285 -2.00 -16.34 19.66
C ALA A 285 -2.97 -15.68 18.66
N ALA A 286 -3.77 -16.52 17.99
CA ALA A 286 -4.84 -16.12 17.10
C ALA A 286 -6.16 -16.62 17.68
N VAL A 287 -7.23 -15.85 17.49
CA VAL A 287 -8.56 -16.18 17.96
C VAL A 287 -9.55 -16.02 16.82
N GLU A 288 -10.37 -17.05 16.62
CA GLU A 288 -11.51 -17.01 15.72
C GLU A 288 -12.69 -16.30 16.39
N LEU A 289 -13.35 -15.42 15.64
CA LEU A 289 -14.52 -14.66 16.10
C LEU A 289 -15.79 -15.48 15.86
N THR A 290 -16.18 -16.31 16.82
CA THR A 290 -17.32 -17.24 16.68
C THR A 290 -18.70 -16.65 17.06
N GLU A 291 -18.73 -15.45 17.62
CA GLU A 291 -19.94 -14.81 18.18
C GLU A 291 -20.08 -13.39 17.64
N GLN A 292 -21.31 -12.96 17.36
CA GLN A 292 -21.60 -11.57 17.04
C GLN A 292 -21.51 -10.71 18.31
N GLY A 293 -20.88 -9.54 18.22
CA GLY A 293 -20.78 -8.58 19.32
C GLY A 293 -19.37 -8.01 19.50
N PHE A 294 -19.07 -7.57 20.73
CA PHE A 294 -17.77 -6.97 21.06
C PHE A 294 -16.83 -7.95 21.76
N TYR A 295 -15.64 -8.13 21.20
CA TYR A 295 -14.54 -8.82 21.83
C TYR A 295 -13.59 -7.84 22.52
N GLU A 296 -13.10 -8.16 23.71
CA GLU A 296 -12.04 -7.41 24.38
C GLU A 296 -10.76 -8.24 24.47
N ILE A 297 -9.68 -7.76 23.86
CA ILE A 297 -8.35 -8.36 23.97
C ILE A 297 -7.56 -7.54 24.97
N ARG A 298 -7.19 -8.19 26.08
CA ARG A 298 -6.32 -7.61 27.12
C ARG A 298 -4.93 -8.20 26.94
N ALA A 299 -3.97 -7.32 26.64
CA ALA A 299 -2.56 -7.71 26.67
C ALA A 299 -2.17 -8.15 28.10
N GLY A 300 -1.13 -8.97 28.24
CA GLY A 300 -0.63 -9.40 29.55
C GLY A 300 -0.07 -8.28 30.45
N ASP A 301 -0.19 -7.01 30.04
CA ASP A 301 0.19 -5.83 30.78
C ASP A 301 -1.07 -5.19 31.40
N PRO A 302 -1.19 -5.13 32.73
CA PRO A 302 -2.41 -4.66 33.40
C PRO A 302 -2.74 -3.18 33.16
N ASP A 303 -1.75 -2.37 32.78
CA ASP A 303 -1.93 -0.93 32.50
C ASP A 303 -2.26 -0.64 31.02
N ALA A 304 -2.24 -1.65 30.14
CA ALA A 304 -2.56 -1.46 28.72
C ALA A 304 -4.08 -1.35 28.50
N GLU A 305 -4.51 -0.35 27.72
CA GLU A 305 -5.92 -0.25 27.34
C GLU A 305 -6.38 -1.49 26.56
N PRO A 306 -7.57 -2.04 26.89
CA PRO A 306 -8.11 -3.21 26.21
C PRO A 306 -8.42 -2.88 24.74
N LEU A 307 -7.93 -3.70 23.83
CA LEU A 307 -8.31 -3.62 22.43
C LEU A 307 -9.73 -4.17 22.27
N THR A 308 -10.65 -3.34 21.79
CA THR A 308 -12.01 -3.80 21.45
C THR A 308 -12.10 -4.09 19.95
N LEU A 309 -12.68 -5.22 19.59
CA LEU A 309 -13.07 -5.58 18.23
C LEU A 309 -14.59 -5.78 18.17
N ALA A 310 -15.20 -5.46 17.02
CA ALA A 310 -16.60 -5.78 16.74
C ALA A 310 -16.66 -6.89 15.70
N ALA A 311 -17.48 -7.92 15.95
CA ALA A 311 -17.75 -9.02 15.03
C ALA A 311 -19.23 -9.01 14.65
N ASN A 312 -19.53 -9.13 13.35
CA ASN A 312 -20.90 -9.21 12.83
C ASN A 312 -21.06 -10.42 11.93
N VAL A 313 -22.28 -10.93 11.79
CA VAL A 313 -22.61 -11.91 10.74
C VAL A 313 -22.49 -11.26 9.37
N ASP A 314 -22.16 -12.04 8.34
CA ASP A 314 -22.18 -11.53 6.97
C ASP A 314 -23.63 -11.30 6.54
N LEU A 315 -23.96 -10.07 6.17
CA LEU A 315 -25.31 -9.72 5.71
C LEU A 315 -25.68 -10.42 4.39
N ALA A 316 -24.69 -10.87 3.61
CA ALA A 316 -24.95 -11.69 2.43
C ALA A 316 -25.58 -13.05 2.79
N GLU A 317 -25.34 -13.58 4.00
CA GLU A 317 -26.02 -14.79 4.47
C GLU A 317 -27.52 -14.57 4.75
N SER A 318 -27.93 -13.32 5.01
CA SER A 318 -29.34 -12.95 5.17
C SER A 318 -30.05 -12.63 3.85
N ASP A 319 -29.35 -12.66 2.71
CA ASP A 319 -29.98 -12.42 1.42
C ASP A 319 -30.80 -13.66 1.00
N LEU A 320 -32.12 -13.57 1.21
CA LEU A 320 -33.08 -14.61 0.82
C LEU A 320 -33.60 -14.43 -0.62
N THR A 321 -32.97 -13.60 -1.45
CA THR A 321 -33.31 -13.54 -2.86
C THR A 321 -33.15 -14.92 -3.50
N ALA A 322 -34.15 -15.32 -4.29
CA ALA A 322 -34.12 -16.62 -4.94
C ALA A 322 -32.95 -16.67 -5.92
N ILE A 323 -32.05 -17.64 -5.72
CA ILE A 323 -30.95 -17.92 -6.64
C ILE A 323 -31.51 -18.50 -7.95
N ASP A 324 -30.94 -18.11 -9.09
CA ASP A 324 -31.29 -18.72 -10.37
C ASP A 324 -30.88 -20.21 -10.34
N PRO A 325 -31.78 -21.15 -10.68
CA PRO A 325 -31.43 -22.57 -10.77
C PRO A 325 -30.21 -22.85 -11.64
N GLN A 326 -29.94 -22.03 -12.67
CA GLN A 326 -28.76 -22.16 -13.51
C GLN A 326 -27.46 -21.87 -12.76
N ASP A 327 -27.47 -20.90 -11.83
CA ASP A 327 -26.31 -20.55 -11.01
C ASP A 327 -25.98 -21.65 -10.00
N VAL A 328 -27.00 -22.33 -9.46
CA VAL A 328 -26.82 -23.50 -8.58
C VAL A 328 -26.18 -24.66 -9.34
N VAL A 329 -26.64 -24.94 -10.56
CA VAL A 329 -26.07 -25.99 -11.41
C VAL A 329 -24.64 -25.64 -11.81
N ALA A 330 -24.37 -24.38 -12.18
CA ALA A 330 -23.02 -23.91 -12.53
C ALA A 330 -22.04 -24.03 -11.34
N GLY A 331 -22.47 -23.64 -10.14
CA GLY A 331 -21.68 -23.75 -8.91
C GLY A 331 -21.43 -25.19 -8.47
N ALA A 332 -22.42 -26.08 -8.60
CA ALA A 332 -22.30 -27.49 -8.21
C ALA A 332 -21.50 -28.35 -9.21
N THR A 333 -21.47 -27.96 -10.49
CA THR A 333 -20.77 -28.71 -11.55
C THR A 333 -19.40 -28.14 -11.90
N GLY A 334 -19.01 -27.00 -11.32
CA GLY A 334 -17.76 -26.30 -11.66
C GLY A 334 -17.73 -25.73 -13.08
N LEU A 335 -18.83 -25.83 -13.83
CA LEU A 335 -19.02 -25.19 -15.12
C LEU A 335 -19.50 -23.77 -14.86
N ALA A 336 -18.60 -22.91 -14.38
CA ALA A 336 -18.82 -21.47 -14.42
C ALA A 336 -18.97 -21.07 -15.89
N GLY A 337 -20.22 -21.02 -16.37
CA GLY A 337 -20.57 -20.26 -17.56
C GLY A 337 -20.15 -18.83 -17.27
N GLY A 338 -19.06 -18.39 -17.93
CA GLY A 338 -18.39 -17.15 -17.63
C GLY A 338 -19.39 -16.00 -17.46
N ALA A 339 -19.34 -15.38 -16.28
CA ALA A 339 -19.92 -14.06 -16.08
C ALA A 339 -19.24 -13.12 -17.10
N ALA A 340 -19.92 -12.92 -18.23
CA ALA A 340 -19.64 -11.80 -19.09
C ALA A 340 -19.90 -10.55 -18.26
N ALA A 341 -18.88 -9.70 -18.20
CA ALA A 341 -18.92 -8.41 -17.52
C ALA A 341 -20.22 -7.66 -17.81
N ALA A 342 -20.80 -7.07 -16.75
CA ALA A 342 -21.86 -6.09 -16.86
C ALA A 342 -21.39 -4.93 -17.74
N GLY A 343 -21.70 -5.01 -19.03
CA GLY A 343 -21.39 -4.04 -20.04
C GLY A 343 -22.50 -4.04 -21.07
N SER A 344 -23.40 -3.06 -20.96
CA SER A 344 -24.42 -2.72 -21.96
C SER A 344 -25.50 -3.77 -22.19
N ASN A 345 -26.53 -3.76 -21.33
CA ASN A 345 -27.87 -4.22 -21.70
C ASN A 345 -28.47 -3.28 -22.76
N ALA A 346 -27.97 -3.36 -23.99
CA ALA A 346 -28.79 -3.11 -25.17
C ALA A 346 -29.38 -4.47 -25.54
N THR A 347 -30.65 -4.69 -25.22
CA THR A 347 -31.43 -5.81 -25.76
C THR A 347 -31.40 -5.68 -27.27
N VAL A 348 -30.45 -6.36 -27.92
CA VAL A 348 -30.40 -6.47 -29.38
C VAL A 348 -31.69 -7.19 -29.78
N THR A 349 -32.60 -6.43 -30.37
CA THR A 349 -33.90 -6.94 -30.81
C THR A 349 -33.67 -8.02 -31.87
N ASN A 350 -34.56 -9.01 -31.98
CA ASN A 350 -34.43 -10.08 -32.98
C ASN A 350 -34.28 -9.53 -34.41
N GLU A 351 -34.77 -8.31 -34.67
CA GLU A 351 -34.65 -7.57 -35.93
C GLU A 351 -33.20 -7.13 -36.27
N GLU A 352 -32.35 -6.87 -35.27
CA GLU A 352 -30.93 -6.53 -35.47
C GLU A 352 -30.08 -7.79 -35.73
N ARG A 353 -30.47 -8.94 -35.18
CA ARG A 353 -29.90 -10.25 -35.54
C ARG A 353 -30.26 -10.67 -36.96
N GLU A 354 -31.47 -10.35 -37.44
CA GLU A 354 -31.86 -10.63 -38.83
C GLU A 354 -31.10 -9.77 -39.85
N ARG A 355 -30.73 -8.53 -39.51
CA ARG A 355 -29.92 -7.67 -40.39
C ARG A 355 -28.49 -8.19 -40.58
N SER A 356 -27.87 -8.76 -39.55
CA SER A 356 -26.50 -9.30 -39.66
C SER A 356 -26.43 -10.63 -40.44
N GLN A 357 -27.53 -11.38 -40.51
CA GLN A 357 -27.61 -12.63 -41.29
C GLN A 357 -27.78 -12.41 -42.81
N ARG A 358 -28.21 -11.23 -43.26
CA ARG A 358 -28.37 -10.94 -44.69
C ARG A 358 -27.04 -10.70 -45.43
N VAL A 359 -25.95 -10.42 -44.72
CA VAL A 359 -24.64 -10.13 -45.33
C VAL A 359 -24.06 -11.36 -46.05
N TRP A 360 -24.31 -12.57 -45.54
CA TRP A 360 -23.83 -13.80 -46.17
C TRP A 360 -24.46 -14.06 -47.54
N TRP A 361 -25.71 -13.60 -47.78
CA TRP A 361 -26.34 -13.68 -49.09
C TRP A 361 -25.59 -12.88 -50.16
N TYR A 362 -25.06 -11.71 -49.81
CA TYR A 362 -24.22 -10.92 -50.72
C TYR A 362 -22.86 -11.55 -50.96
N LEU A 363 -22.25 -12.19 -49.95
CA LEU A 363 -21.00 -12.94 -50.11
C LEU A 363 -21.19 -14.17 -51.01
N LEU A 364 -22.32 -14.88 -50.88
CA LEU A 364 -22.66 -16.02 -51.73
C LEU A 364 -22.87 -15.59 -53.18
N PHE A 365 -23.60 -14.49 -53.40
CA PHE A 365 -23.78 -13.92 -54.73
C PHE A 365 -22.46 -13.43 -55.33
N GLY A 366 -21.59 -12.80 -54.54
CA GLY A 366 -20.24 -12.40 -54.94
C GLY A 366 -19.39 -13.60 -55.37
N GLY A 367 -19.43 -14.71 -54.63
CA GLY A 367 -18.75 -15.95 -54.99
C GLY A 367 -19.25 -16.56 -56.30
N LEU A 368 -20.57 -16.52 -56.56
CA LEU A 368 -21.16 -17.02 -57.81
C LEU A 368 -20.72 -16.19 -59.03
N VAL A 369 -20.67 -14.85 -58.89
CA VAL A 369 -20.16 -13.95 -59.94
C VAL A 369 -18.69 -14.23 -60.23
N LEU A 370 -17.89 -14.50 -59.19
CA LEU A 370 -16.47 -14.77 -59.35
C LEU A 370 -16.23 -16.11 -60.07
N LEU A 371 -16.99 -17.15 -59.74
CA LEU A 371 -16.95 -18.45 -60.42
C LEU A 371 -17.39 -18.37 -61.88
N THR A 372 -18.44 -17.59 -62.18
CA THR A 372 -18.90 -17.40 -63.57
C THR A 372 -17.90 -16.58 -64.38
N ALA A 373 -17.30 -15.54 -63.79
CA ALA A 373 -16.22 -14.78 -64.42
C ALA A 373 -14.98 -15.67 -64.69
N GLU A 374 -14.60 -16.52 -63.74
CA GLU A 374 -13.50 -17.47 -63.91
C GLU A 374 -13.81 -18.47 -65.03
N THR A 375 -15.05 -18.97 -65.10
CA THR A 375 -15.48 -19.90 -66.16
C THR A 375 -15.43 -19.23 -67.54
N LEU A 376 -15.85 -17.97 -67.65
CA LEU A 376 -15.80 -17.21 -68.90
C LEU A 376 -14.36 -16.87 -69.32
N LEU A 377 -13.49 -16.51 -68.37
CA LEU A 377 -12.06 -16.29 -68.63
C LEU A 377 -11.37 -17.59 -69.06
N ALA A 378 -11.65 -18.71 -68.39
CA ALA A 378 -11.14 -20.02 -68.76
C ALA A 378 -11.62 -20.44 -70.17
N ASN A 379 -12.86 -20.12 -70.52
CA ASN A 379 -13.38 -20.40 -71.86
C ASN A 379 -12.77 -19.49 -72.94
N GLY A 380 -12.52 -18.21 -72.63
CA GLY A 380 -11.88 -17.25 -73.54
C GLY A 380 -10.40 -17.52 -73.81
N ILE A 381 -9.67 -18.12 -72.87
CA ILE A 381 -8.28 -18.54 -73.07
C ILE A 381 -8.22 -19.77 -74.00
N ARG A 382 -9.24 -20.62 -74.00
CA ARG A 382 -9.34 -21.78 -74.91
C ARG A 382 -9.62 -21.39 -76.37
N THR A 383 -10.19 -20.22 -76.63
CA THR A 383 -10.50 -19.75 -78.00
C THR A 383 -9.37 -18.94 -78.65
N ARG A 384 -8.25 -18.68 -77.95
CA ARG A 384 -7.05 -18.01 -78.50
C ARG A 384 -5.90 -18.96 -78.87
N TYR A 385 -6.08 -20.27 -78.70
CA TYR A 385 -5.11 -21.30 -79.08
C TYR A 385 -5.76 -22.42 -79.93
N LEU A 386 -6.62 -22.03 -80.86
CA LEU A 386 -7.01 -22.83 -82.03
C LEU A 386 -6.93 -21.96 -83.29
#